data_AF-A0AAU0VVK4-F1
#
_entry.id   AF-A0AAU0VVK4-F1
#
_cell.length_a   1.000
_cell.length_b   1.000
_cell.length_c   1.000
_cell.angle_alpha   90.00
_cell.angle_beta   90.00
_cell.angle_gamma   90.00
#
_symmetry.space_group_name_H-M   'P 1'
#
loop_
_entity.id
_entity.type
_entity.pdbx_description
1 polymer ?
#
loop_
_entity_poly.entity_id
_entity_poly.type
_entity_poly.pdbx_seq_one_letter_code
_entity_poly.pdbx_strand_id
1 'polypeptide(L)'
;MTSIVEDALRREAFTEALVATYVWGKGKSGSPGGSGPATLRTILTADSLEAVLASAVTALSKHSAKAAYAALRGRVPQLGPSFFTKFLYFAGKTVPPANGPQPLILDRVLAHRMRSLASTVGRETGHDPDGSIARWVWRDQDWSPHRYQVYLFFMHAAAHQAASTDGWPSDASPDLLEYALFNTAWT
;
A
#
# COMPACT_ATOMS: atom_id res chain seq x y z
N MET A 1 -14.04 11.37 2.73
CA MET A 1 -13.86 10.63 1.46
C MET A 1 -13.77 9.11 1.69
N THR A 2 -13.19 8.66 2.81
CA THR A 2 -13.23 7.26 3.29
C THR A 2 -14.63 6.64 3.22
N SER A 3 -15.66 7.42 3.61
CA SER A 3 -17.06 7.03 3.53
C SER A 3 -17.55 6.63 2.12
N ILE A 4 -17.04 7.21 1.03
CA ILE A 4 -17.48 6.86 -0.34
C ILE A 4 -16.84 5.56 -0.80
N VAL A 5 -15.53 5.38 -0.53
CA VAL A 5 -14.82 4.14 -0.91
C VAL A 5 -15.40 2.96 -0.12
N GLU A 6 -15.58 3.12 1.18
CA GLU A 6 -16.17 2.08 2.04
C GLU A 6 -17.62 1.77 1.67
N ASP A 7 -18.42 2.79 1.31
CA ASP A 7 -19.79 2.58 0.84
C ASP A 7 -19.84 1.76 -0.45
N ALA A 8 -19.03 2.14 -1.45
CA ALA A 8 -18.90 1.38 -2.68
C ALA A 8 -18.44 -0.06 -2.43
N LEU A 9 -17.47 -0.26 -1.52
CA LEU A 9 -17.00 -1.60 -1.12
C LEU A 9 -18.12 -2.43 -0.45
N ARG A 10 -18.93 -1.84 0.43
CA ARG A 10 -20.07 -2.52 1.08
C ARG A 10 -21.17 -2.90 0.09
N ARG A 11 -21.36 -2.10 -0.96
CA ARG A 11 -22.28 -2.39 -2.07
C ARG A 11 -21.69 -3.33 -3.12
N GLU A 12 -20.46 -3.82 -2.91
CA GLU A 12 -19.71 -4.62 -3.88
C GLU A 12 -19.53 -3.92 -5.25
N ALA A 13 -19.54 -2.58 -5.27
CA ALA A 13 -19.26 -1.76 -6.44
C ALA A 13 -17.75 -1.51 -6.53
N PHE A 14 -16.96 -2.55 -6.87
CA PHE A 14 -15.51 -2.52 -6.71
C PHE A 14 -14.83 -1.55 -7.67
N THR A 15 -15.30 -1.44 -8.92
CA THR A 15 -14.80 -0.43 -9.86
C THR A 15 -15.06 0.99 -9.35
N GLU A 16 -16.22 1.26 -8.75
CA GLU A 16 -16.53 2.56 -8.15
C GLU A 16 -15.58 2.86 -6.98
N ALA A 17 -15.33 1.89 -6.11
CA ALA A 17 -14.36 1.99 -5.03
C ALA A 17 -12.94 2.26 -5.53
N LEU A 18 -12.52 1.61 -6.63
CA LEU A 18 -11.22 1.86 -7.25
C LEU A 18 -11.14 3.29 -7.80
N VAL A 19 -12.17 3.77 -8.51
CA VAL A 19 -12.21 5.14 -9.04
C VAL A 19 -12.09 6.16 -7.91
N ALA A 20 -12.89 6.00 -6.85
CA ALA A 20 -12.84 6.88 -5.68
C ALA A 20 -11.45 6.87 -5.02
N THR A 21 -10.83 5.69 -4.88
CA THR A 21 -9.45 5.54 -4.39
C THR A 21 -8.43 6.21 -5.30
N TYR A 22 -8.59 6.08 -6.62
CA TYR A 22 -7.69 6.63 -7.61
C TYR A 22 -7.71 8.16 -7.60
N VAL A 23 -8.91 8.75 -7.53
CA VAL A 23 -9.10 10.21 -7.40
C VAL A 23 -8.52 10.71 -6.08
N TRP A 24 -8.75 9.99 -4.97
CA TRP A 24 -8.17 10.32 -3.66
C TRP A 24 -6.64 10.34 -3.72
N GLY A 25 -6.02 9.29 -4.27
CA GLY A 25 -4.57 9.16 -4.34
C GLY A 25 -3.88 10.12 -5.30
N LYS A 26 -4.60 10.73 -6.24
CA LYS A 26 -4.04 11.65 -7.23
C LYS A 26 -3.85 13.08 -6.71
N GLY A 27 -4.70 13.52 -5.78
CA GLY A 27 -4.70 14.91 -5.31
C GLY A 27 -5.06 15.94 -6.41
N LYS A 28 -4.87 17.24 -6.12
CA LYS A 28 -5.30 18.37 -6.98
C LYS A 28 -4.41 18.62 -8.20
N SER A 29 -3.15 18.19 -8.18
CA SER A 29 -2.17 18.41 -9.23
C SER A 29 -1.82 17.08 -9.89
N GLY A 30 -2.43 16.81 -11.04
CA GLY A 30 -2.12 15.62 -11.82
C GLY A 30 -0.63 15.55 -12.14
N SER A 31 0.06 14.52 -11.63
CA SER A 31 1.48 14.31 -11.94
C SER A 31 1.69 14.14 -13.46
N PRO A 32 2.71 14.81 -14.07
CA PRO A 32 2.96 14.77 -15.52
C PRO A 32 3.29 13.38 -16.12
N GLY A 33 3.55 12.36 -15.30
CA GLY A 33 4.28 11.16 -15.76
C GLY A 33 3.73 9.78 -15.36
N GLY A 34 2.41 9.54 -15.37
CA GLY A 34 1.95 8.12 -15.41
C GLY A 34 0.73 7.73 -14.59
N SER A 35 -0.29 8.60 -14.50
CA SER A 35 -1.58 8.22 -13.89
C SER A 35 -2.70 9.18 -14.27
N GLY A 36 -2.63 9.77 -15.46
CA GLY A 36 -3.63 10.73 -15.96
C GLY A 36 -4.95 10.07 -16.40
N PRO A 37 -5.89 10.86 -16.94
CA PRO A 37 -7.18 10.35 -17.44
C PRO A 37 -7.04 9.24 -18.48
N ALA A 38 -6.00 9.27 -19.32
CA ALA A 38 -5.71 8.22 -20.29
C ALA A 38 -5.40 6.87 -19.61
N THR A 39 -4.58 6.87 -18.55
CA THR A 39 -4.27 5.68 -17.76
C THR A 39 -5.50 5.15 -17.05
N LEU A 40 -6.28 6.04 -16.41
CA LEU A 40 -7.52 5.63 -15.75
C LEU A 40 -8.49 5.03 -16.76
N ARG A 41 -8.64 5.63 -17.94
CA ARG A 41 -9.46 5.07 -19.02
C ARG A 41 -9.00 3.67 -19.40
N THR A 42 -7.70 3.44 -19.60
CA THR A 42 -7.18 2.10 -19.91
C THR A 42 -7.48 1.08 -18.81
N ILE A 43 -7.34 1.48 -17.54
CA ILE A 43 -7.70 0.63 -16.39
C ILE A 43 -9.20 0.27 -16.45
N LEU A 44 -10.07 1.26 -16.64
CA LEU A 44 -11.53 1.09 -16.63
C LEU A 44 -12.06 0.31 -17.84
N THR A 45 -11.34 0.30 -18.96
CA THR A 45 -11.70 -0.49 -20.15
C THR A 45 -11.24 -1.94 -20.08
N ALA A 46 -10.58 -2.36 -19.00
CA ALA A 46 -10.18 -3.76 -18.87
C ALA A 46 -11.40 -4.62 -18.52
N ASP A 47 -11.79 -5.53 -19.42
CA ASP A 47 -12.98 -6.40 -19.25
C ASP A 47 -12.97 -7.22 -17.94
N SER A 48 -11.79 -7.51 -17.42
CA SER A 48 -11.60 -8.29 -16.19
C SER A 48 -11.54 -7.46 -14.91
N LEU A 49 -11.66 -6.13 -14.98
CA LEU A 49 -11.43 -5.23 -13.85
C LEU A 49 -12.26 -5.60 -12.62
N GLU A 50 -13.58 -5.65 -12.77
CA GLU A 50 -14.50 -5.92 -11.66
C GLU A 50 -14.20 -7.28 -11.01
N ALA A 51 -14.05 -8.33 -11.84
CA ALA A 51 -13.74 -9.68 -11.36
C ALA A 51 -12.38 -9.76 -10.64
N VAL A 52 -11.37 -9.03 -11.11
CA VAL A 52 -10.05 -8.96 -10.48
C VAL A 52 -10.11 -8.24 -9.14
N LEU A 53 -10.84 -7.13 -9.05
CA LEU A 53 -11.03 -6.40 -7.78
C LEU A 53 -11.82 -7.23 -6.77
N ALA A 54 -12.92 -7.86 -7.19
CA ALA A 54 -13.71 -8.77 -6.36
C ALA A 54 -12.88 -9.97 -5.85
N SER A 55 -12.04 -10.54 -6.72
CA SER A 55 -11.10 -11.61 -6.36
C SER A 55 -10.10 -11.15 -5.31
N ALA A 56 -9.59 -9.92 -5.42
CA ALA A 56 -8.68 -9.36 -4.44
C ALA A 56 -9.33 -9.13 -3.06
N VAL A 57 -10.56 -8.59 -3.03
CA VAL A 57 -11.33 -8.44 -1.78
C VAL A 57 -11.65 -9.80 -1.16
N THR A 58 -12.02 -10.79 -1.99
CA THR A 58 -12.22 -12.16 -1.55
C THR A 58 -10.93 -12.75 -0.96
N ALA A 59 -9.80 -12.60 -1.64
CA ALA A 59 -8.51 -13.09 -1.17
C ALA A 59 -8.04 -12.38 0.11
N LEU A 60 -8.41 -11.11 0.31
CA LEU A 60 -8.18 -10.39 1.55
C LEU A 60 -8.97 -11.05 2.69
N SER A 61 -10.29 -11.16 2.52
CA SER A 61 -11.22 -11.69 3.54
C SER A 61 -10.99 -13.15 3.91
N LYS A 62 -10.52 -13.99 2.97
CA LYS A 62 -10.30 -15.42 3.18
C LYS A 62 -8.86 -15.77 3.55
N HIS A 63 -7.92 -14.91 3.19
CA HIS A 63 -6.50 -15.20 3.35
C HIS A 63 -5.75 -14.06 4.02
N SER A 64 -5.21 -13.11 3.24
CA SER A 64 -4.32 -12.07 3.76
C SER A 64 -4.14 -10.93 2.75
N ALA A 65 -3.60 -9.80 3.21
CA ALA A 65 -3.20 -8.69 2.35
C ALA A 65 -2.21 -9.09 1.25
N LYS A 66 -1.31 -10.06 1.52
CA LYS A 66 -0.39 -10.62 0.52
C LYS A 66 -1.13 -11.35 -0.61
N ALA A 67 -2.11 -12.17 -0.26
CA ALA A 67 -2.91 -12.90 -1.24
C ALA A 67 -3.73 -11.94 -2.10
N ALA A 68 -4.34 -10.92 -1.47
CA ALA A 68 -5.06 -9.86 -2.17
C ALA A 68 -4.15 -9.07 -3.13
N TYR A 69 -2.92 -8.72 -2.70
CA TYR A 69 -1.91 -8.10 -3.57
C TYR A 69 -1.59 -9.00 -4.77
N ALA A 70 -1.38 -10.30 -4.55
CA ALA A 70 -1.08 -11.25 -5.61
C ALA A 70 -2.24 -11.38 -6.62
N ALA A 71 -3.49 -11.28 -6.17
CA ALA A 71 -4.67 -11.30 -7.02
C ALA A 71 -4.78 -10.06 -7.95
N LEU A 72 -4.13 -8.94 -7.62
CA LEU A 72 -4.13 -7.71 -8.43
C LEU A 72 -2.92 -7.60 -9.36
N ARG A 73 -1.75 -8.07 -8.92
CA ARG A 73 -0.48 -7.82 -9.60
C ARG A 73 -0.48 -8.35 -11.04
N GLY A 74 -0.33 -7.45 -12.00
CA GLY A 74 -0.22 -7.78 -13.42
C GLY A 74 -1.53 -8.26 -14.06
N ARG A 75 -2.66 -8.12 -13.37
CA ARG A 75 -3.97 -8.60 -13.86
C ARG A 75 -4.78 -7.51 -14.58
N VAL A 76 -4.51 -6.24 -14.27
CA VAL A 76 -5.15 -5.09 -14.91
C VAL A 76 -4.08 -4.21 -15.57
N PRO A 77 -4.17 -3.91 -16.87
CA PRO A 77 -3.23 -3.05 -17.57
C PRO A 77 -3.10 -1.68 -16.89
N GLN A 78 -1.87 -1.19 -16.74
CA GLN A 78 -1.51 0.10 -16.13
C GLN A 78 -1.94 0.30 -14.65
N LEU A 79 -2.61 -0.66 -14.01
CA LEU A 79 -2.89 -0.60 -12.58
C LEU A 79 -1.63 -0.98 -11.79
N GLY A 80 -0.84 0.04 -11.46
CA GLY A 80 0.42 -0.12 -10.73
C GLY A 80 0.26 -0.41 -9.24
N PRO A 81 1.34 -0.90 -8.59
CA PRO A 81 1.30 -1.34 -7.19
C PRO A 81 1.00 -0.25 -6.18
N SER A 82 1.36 1.00 -6.45
CA SER A 82 1.01 2.11 -5.56
C SER A 82 -0.48 2.42 -5.52
N PHE A 83 -1.23 2.09 -6.58
CA PHE A 83 -2.69 2.32 -6.62
C PHE A 83 -3.44 1.14 -6.03
N PHE A 84 -3.03 -0.08 -6.36
CA PHE A 84 -3.74 -1.23 -5.80
C PHE A 84 -3.45 -1.43 -4.31
N THR A 85 -2.31 -0.99 -3.75
CA THR A 85 -2.13 -0.96 -2.29
C THR A 85 -3.04 0.06 -1.60
N LYS A 86 -3.36 1.19 -2.25
CA LYS A 86 -4.38 2.13 -1.78
C LYS A 86 -5.78 1.51 -1.82
N PHE A 87 -6.10 0.76 -2.87
CA PHE A 87 -7.36 0.01 -2.93
C PHE A 87 -7.46 -1.01 -1.80
N LEU A 88 -6.38 -1.79 -1.57
CA LEU A 88 -6.33 -2.76 -0.47
C LEU A 88 -6.41 -2.11 0.91
N TYR A 89 -5.83 -0.92 1.09
CA TYR A 89 -5.95 -0.14 2.32
C TYR A 89 -7.43 0.11 2.68
N PHE A 90 -8.21 0.69 1.76
CA PHE A 90 -9.64 0.92 2.00
C PHE A 90 -10.44 -0.38 2.09
N ALA A 91 -10.10 -1.38 1.28
CA ALA A 91 -10.72 -2.71 1.36
C ALA A 91 -10.54 -3.32 2.75
N GLY A 92 -9.35 -3.22 3.36
CA GLY A 92 -9.06 -3.73 4.70
C GLY A 92 -9.81 -3.02 5.82
N LYS A 93 -10.17 -1.73 5.64
CA LYS A 93 -11.03 -1.00 6.58
C LYS A 93 -12.49 -1.47 6.53
N THR A 94 -12.93 -2.03 5.39
CA THR A 94 -14.31 -2.53 5.21
C THR A 94 -14.41 -4.03 5.52
N VAL A 95 -13.45 -4.81 5.05
CA VAL A 95 -13.38 -6.26 5.20
C VAL A 95 -11.97 -6.61 5.71
N PRO A 96 -11.81 -6.84 7.02
CA PRO A 96 -10.51 -7.18 7.60
C PRO A 96 -9.88 -8.42 6.94
N PRO A 97 -8.54 -8.48 6.83
CA PRO A 97 -7.88 -9.68 6.37
C PRO A 97 -8.12 -10.83 7.35
N ALA A 98 -8.31 -12.05 6.84
CA ALA A 98 -8.43 -13.24 7.71
C ALA A 98 -7.16 -13.49 8.53
N ASN A 99 -5.98 -13.24 7.94
CA ASN A 99 -4.69 -13.49 8.56
C ASN A 99 -3.69 -12.37 8.25
N GLY A 100 -2.79 -12.15 9.21
CA GLY A 100 -1.70 -11.20 9.08
C GLY A 100 -2.13 -9.73 9.28
N PRO A 101 -1.23 -8.79 9.02
CA PRO A 101 -1.44 -7.37 9.29
C PRO A 101 -2.52 -6.75 8.38
N GLN A 102 -3.16 -5.70 8.89
CA GLN A 102 -4.02 -4.82 8.10
C GLN A 102 -3.24 -4.21 6.93
N PRO A 103 -3.85 -4.11 5.73
CA PRO A 103 -3.23 -3.44 4.61
C PRO A 103 -2.89 -1.98 4.94
N LEU A 104 -1.67 -1.60 4.55
CA LEU A 104 -1.13 -0.25 4.58
C LEU A 104 -0.73 0.15 3.15
N ILE A 105 -0.56 1.43 2.90
CA ILE A 105 -0.23 1.97 1.58
C ILE A 105 1.28 1.81 1.37
N LEU A 106 1.68 1.18 0.27
CA LEU A 106 3.06 1.22 -0.21
C LEU A 106 3.10 1.94 -1.55
N ASP A 107 3.75 3.10 -1.56
CA ASP A 107 4.02 3.85 -2.78
C ASP A 107 5.49 4.27 -2.87
N ARG A 108 5.81 5.04 -3.91
CA ARG A 108 7.20 5.44 -4.18
C ARG A 108 7.80 6.26 -3.05
N VAL A 109 7.02 7.09 -2.36
CA VAL A 109 7.51 7.92 -1.24
C VAL A 109 7.91 7.01 -0.08
N LEU A 110 7.01 6.10 0.32
CA LEU A 110 7.28 5.17 1.40
C LEU A 110 8.38 4.17 1.04
N ALA A 111 8.43 3.67 -0.18
CA ALA A 111 9.53 2.82 -0.64
C ALA A 111 10.87 3.55 -0.56
N HIS A 112 10.93 4.85 -0.91
CA HIS A 112 12.15 5.63 -0.75
C HIS A 112 12.55 5.78 0.72
N ARG A 113 11.59 6.03 1.62
CA ARG A 113 11.85 6.11 3.07
C ARG A 113 12.37 4.79 3.64
N MET A 114 11.72 3.68 3.28
CA MET A 114 12.16 2.34 3.66
C MET A 114 13.57 2.04 3.14
N ARG A 115 13.91 2.49 1.93
CA ARG A 115 15.27 2.39 1.39
C ARG A 115 16.25 3.15 2.27
N SER A 116 15.99 4.41 2.58
CA SER A 116 16.88 5.23 3.41
C SER A 116 17.13 4.60 4.79
N LEU A 117 16.08 4.17 5.47
CA LEU A 117 16.17 3.50 6.78
C LEU A 117 16.99 2.20 6.69
N ALA A 118 16.64 1.33 5.73
CA ALA A 118 17.34 0.06 5.55
C ALA A 118 18.82 0.25 5.17
N SER A 119 19.14 1.27 4.36
CA SER A 119 20.53 1.60 4.03
C SER A 119 21.32 2.11 5.24
N THR A 120 20.70 2.87 6.14
CA THR A 120 21.37 3.32 7.37
C THR A 120 21.66 2.14 8.29
N VAL A 121 20.65 1.34 8.62
CA VAL A 121 20.80 0.15 9.47
C VAL A 121 21.78 -0.85 8.85
N GLY A 122 21.70 -1.05 7.53
CA GLY A 122 22.59 -1.94 6.78
C GLY A 122 24.07 -1.55 6.88
N ARG A 123 24.37 -0.24 6.88
CA ARG A 123 25.72 0.28 7.10
C ARG A 123 26.18 0.11 8.53
N GLU A 124 25.35 0.46 9.51
CA GLU A 124 25.68 0.40 10.93
C GLU A 124 25.93 -1.04 11.41
N THR A 125 25.16 -2.00 10.89
CA THR A 125 25.30 -3.42 11.23
C THR A 125 26.33 -4.17 10.39
N GLY A 126 26.81 -3.57 9.31
CA GLY A 126 27.71 -4.21 8.34
C GLY A 126 27.05 -5.25 7.42
N HIS A 127 25.71 -5.39 7.46
CA HIS A 127 24.98 -6.37 6.63
C HIS A 127 24.68 -5.90 5.21
N ASP A 128 24.62 -4.59 4.97
CA ASP A 128 24.42 -3.98 3.64
C ASP A 128 25.24 -2.68 3.54
N PRO A 129 26.58 -2.76 3.61
CA PRO A 129 27.44 -1.58 3.75
C PRO A 129 27.40 -0.65 2.53
N ASP A 130 27.04 -1.15 1.35
CA ASP A 130 26.90 -0.36 0.12
C ASP A 130 25.43 0.03 -0.21
N GLY A 131 24.48 -0.43 0.59
CA GLY A 131 23.05 -0.16 0.41
C GLY A 131 22.43 -0.87 -0.80
N SER A 132 23.11 -1.84 -1.39
CA SER A 132 22.65 -2.53 -2.60
C SER A 132 21.40 -3.37 -2.32
N ILE A 133 21.32 -4.04 -1.16
CA ILE A 133 20.15 -4.84 -0.76
C ILE A 133 18.97 -3.91 -0.51
N ALA A 134 19.16 -2.84 0.26
CA ALA A 134 18.12 -1.84 0.51
C ALA A 134 17.56 -1.25 -0.79
N ARG A 135 18.43 -0.91 -1.75
CA ARG A 135 18.02 -0.41 -3.07
C ARG A 135 17.22 -1.45 -3.86
N TRP A 136 17.63 -2.71 -3.81
CA TRP A 136 16.96 -3.79 -4.51
C TRP A 136 15.58 -4.12 -3.91
N VAL A 137 15.50 -4.26 -2.58
CA VAL A 137 14.26 -4.56 -1.85
C VAL A 137 13.25 -3.42 -2.05
N TRP A 138 13.69 -2.19 -1.77
CA TRP A 138 12.85 -0.99 -1.75
C TRP A 138 13.00 -0.16 -3.03
N ARG A 139 12.99 -0.80 -4.20
CA ARG A 139 12.95 -0.12 -5.51
C ARG A 139 11.70 0.76 -5.65
N ASP A 140 11.71 1.70 -6.58
CA ASP A 140 10.64 2.72 -6.74
C ASP A 140 9.29 2.13 -7.23
N GLN A 141 9.29 0.90 -7.73
CA GLN A 141 8.12 0.27 -8.37
C GLN A 141 8.22 -1.27 -8.39
N ASP A 142 7.14 -1.94 -8.82
CA ASP A 142 7.07 -3.40 -9.01
C ASP A 142 7.38 -4.21 -7.73
N TRP A 143 6.83 -3.85 -6.58
CA TRP A 143 7.02 -4.69 -5.38
C TRP A 143 6.36 -6.06 -5.57
N SER A 144 7.00 -7.13 -5.10
CA SER A 144 6.39 -8.45 -5.11
C SER A 144 5.38 -8.57 -3.95
N PRO A 145 4.42 -9.51 -4.01
CA PRO A 145 3.53 -9.76 -2.88
C PRO A 145 4.28 -10.04 -1.57
N HIS A 146 5.45 -10.68 -1.66
CA HIS A 146 6.32 -10.92 -0.52
C HIS A 146 6.93 -9.63 0.04
N ARG A 147 7.43 -8.72 -0.81
CA ARG A 147 7.96 -7.43 -0.34
C ARG A 147 6.88 -6.56 0.29
N TYR A 148 5.67 -6.59 -0.25
CA TYR A 148 4.53 -5.93 0.39
C TYR A 148 4.23 -6.53 1.76
N GLN A 149 4.25 -7.86 1.89
CA GLN A 149 4.11 -8.52 3.19
C GLN A 149 5.19 -8.10 4.20
N VAL A 150 6.45 -8.05 3.77
CA VAL A 150 7.58 -7.58 4.62
C VAL A 150 7.35 -6.13 5.07
N TYR A 151 6.91 -5.25 4.17
CA TYR A 151 6.52 -3.88 4.51
C TYR A 151 5.44 -3.85 5.59
N LEU A 152 4.35 -4.60 5.42
CA LEU A 152 3.26 -4.61 6.41
C LEU A 152 3.71 -5.10 7.78
N PHE A 153 4.44 -6.22 7.84
CA PHE A 153 4.94 -6.74 9.11
C PHE A 153 5.89 -5.76 9.78
N PHE A 154 6.80 -5.15 9.02
CA PHE A 154 7.70 -4.14 9.55
C PHE A 154 6.92 -2.95 10.13
N MET A 155 6.00 -2.36 9.38
CA MET A 155 5.25 -1.18 9.82
C MET A 155 4.41 -1.45 11.06
N HIS A 156 3.75 -2.62 11.13
CA HIS A 156 2.96 -3.02 12.29
C HIS A 156 3.85 -3.28 13.51
N ALA A 157 4.97 -3.98 13.34
CA ALA A 157 5.91 -4.23 14.43
C ALA A 157 6.58 -2.94 14.93
N ALA A 158 6.98 -2.06 14.01
CA ALA A 158 7.59 -0.77 14.34
C ALA A 158 6.60 0.15 15.07
N ALA A 159 5.33 0.19 14.64
CA ALA A 159 4.30 0.95 15.35
C ALA A 159 4.06 0.41 16.77
N HIS A 160 4.03 -0.92 16.93
CA HIS A 160 3.90 -1.55 18.24
C HIS A 160 5.10 -1.25 19.16
N GLN A 161 6.32 -1.30 18.62
CA GLN A 161 7.52 -0.94 19.37
C GLN A 161 7.53 0.55 19.72
N ALA A 162 7.18 1.44 18.80
CA ALA A 162 7.11 2.88 19.07
C ALA A 162 6.09 3.19 20.18
N ALA A 163 4.92 2.55 20.16
CA ALA A 163 3.89 2.69 21.19
C ALA A 163 4.32 2.22 22.60
N SER A 164 5.44 1.49 22.71
CA SER A 164 6.05 1.14 24.00
C SER A 164 6.97 2.22 24.58
N THR A 165 7.14 3.34 23.86
CA THR A 165 7.97 4.49 24.25
C THR A 165 7.12 5.70 24.59
N ASP A 166 7.62 6.61 25.43
CA ASP A 166 6.90 7.84 25.81
C ASP A 166 6.78 8.87 24.67
N GLY A 167 7.48 8.64 23.55
CA GLY A 167 7.51 9.55 22.40
C GLY A 167 6.44 9.30 21.33
N TRP A 168 5.60 8.28 21.50
CA TRP A 168 4.58 7.88 20.53
C TRP A 168 3.27 7.54 21.24
N PRO A 169 2.08 7.87 20.67
CA PRO A 169 0.82 7.54 21.34
C PRO A 169 0.68 6.03 21.54
N SER A 170 0.32 5.61 22.75
CA SER A 170 0.24 4.20 23.13
C SER A 170 -0.84 3.42 22.37
N ASP A 171 -1.83 4.12 21.83
CA ASP A 171 -2.93 3.59 21.01
C ASP A 171 -2.75 3.93 19.51
N ALA A 172 -1.57 4.42 19.11
CA ALA A 172 -1.32 4.82 17.75
C ALA A 172 -1.48 3.66 16.78
N SER A 173 -2.40 3.81 15.83
CA SER A 173 -2.53 2.90 14.70
C SER A 173 -1.25 2.90 13.87
N PRO A 174 -0.89 1.76 13.23
CA PRO A 174 0.16 1.73 12.20
C PRO A 174 -0.04 2.77 11.08
N ASP A 175 -1.27 3.22 10.83
CA ASP A 175 -1.59 4.35 9.95
C ASP A 175 -0.86 5.65 10.34
N LEU A 176 -0.67 5.89 11.64
CA LEU A 176 0.03 7.10 12.12
C LEU A 176 1.53 7.03 11.79
N LEU A 177 2.14 5.85 11.89
CA LEU A 177 3.54 5.66 11.53
C LEU A 177 3.73 5.81 10.02
N GLU A 178 2.82 5.24 9.23
CA GLU A 178 2.78 5.45 7.77
C GLU A 178 2.70 6.95 7.45
N TYR A 179 1.80 7.68 8.10
CA TYR A 179 1.64 9.12 7.91
C TYR A 179 2.88 9.92 8.32
N ALA A 180 3.53 9.58 9.44
CA ALA A 180 4.74 10.26 9.90
C ALA A 180 5.91 10.05 8.92
N LEU A 181 6.12 8.82 8.44
CA LEU A 181 7.15 8.51 7.44
C LEU A 181 6.87 9.18 6.10
N PHE A 182 5.59 9.27 5.70
CA PHE A 182 5.18 9.96 4.49
C PHE A 182 5.50 11.47 4.55
N ASN A 183 5.20 12.13 5.68
CA ASN A 183 5.36 13.58 5.84
C ASN A 183 6.73 14.03 6.37
N THR A 184 7.71 13.14 6.46
CA THR A 184 9.06 13.46 6.99
C THR A 184 9.08 13.99 8.41
N ALA A 185 8.04 13.73 9.20
CA ALA A 185 7.95 14.20 10.59
C ALA A 185 8.81 13.37 11.55
N TRP A 186 9.46 12.31 11.06
CA TRP A 186 10.39 11.47 11.81
C TRP A 186 11.76 11.51 11.11
N THR A 187 12.73 12.18 11.75
CA THR A 187 14.16 12.18 11.40
C THR A 187 14.97 12.02 12.67
#